data_AF-A0A5B2VXJ2-F1
#
_entry.id   AF-A0A5B2VXJ2-F1
#
_cell.length_a   1.000
_cell.length_b   1.000
_cell.length_c   1.000
_cell.angle_alpha   90.00
_cell.angle_beta   90.00
_cell.angle_gamma   90.00
#
_symmetry.space_group_name_H-M   'P 1'
#
loop_
_entity.id
_entity.type
_entity.pdbx_description
1 polymer ?
#
loop_
_entity_poly.entity_id
_entity_poly.type
_entity_poly.pdbx_seq_one_letter_code
_entity_poly.pdbx_strand_id
1 'polypeptide(L)'
;MLKLPITVRIPSDDELDYRPDIEEILQKRRHAKIQEGYVLEMNENKRLPFRFQAAVNIDNPRLWNLLLALAATLPQKVSCVYGLHEEEAETTALLQKDFVLAQLEKYREELTQECRLEFGLLFQTKDLLLELSVTESKYIRYWGAELERFRLLMQSFHLPLVPGLAFVDEYPKIVTPLRDLRPAAKAPETVIHYLDQAFQVDRRASDMYYDQ
;
A
#
# COMPACT_ATOMS: atom_id res chain seq x y z
N MET A 1 -8.90 -10.93 -14.57
CA MET A 1 -7.63 -10.18 -14.66
C MET A 1 -7.74 -9.01 -13.71
N LEU A 2 -6.71 -8.76 -12.90
CA LEU A 2 -6.69 -7.66 -11.93
C LEU A 2 -6.84 -6.30 -12.63
N LYS A 3 -7.70 -5.42 -12.11
CA LYS A 3 -7.81 -4.03 -12.58
C LYS A 3 -6.78 -3.16 -11.88
N LEU A 4 -5.78 -2.73 -12.63
CA LEU A 4 -4.72 -1.86 -12.15
C LEU A 4 -5.18 -0.39 -12.04
N PRO A 5 -4.44 0.45 -11.29
CA PRO A 5 -4.59 1.90 -11.37
C PRO A 5 -4.48 2.38 -12.82
N ILE A 6 -5.17 3.47 -13.17
CA ILE A 6 -5.12 4.02 -14.54
C ILE A 6 -3.71 4.49 -14.96
N THR A 7 -2.85 4.74 -13.98
CA THR A 7 -1.44 5.16 -14.11
C THR A 7 -0.51 4.00 -14.43
N VAL A 8 -0.95 2.75 -14.27
CA VAL A 8 -0.11 1.57 -14.47
C VAL A 8 -0.54 0.84 -15.72
N ARG A 9 0.44 0.58 -16.58
CA ARG A 9 0.26 -0.35 -17.69
C ARG A 9 1.42 -1.33 -17.81
N ILE A 10 1.11 -2.41 -18.50
CA ILE A 10 2.08 -3.41 -18.89
C ILE A 10 2.84 -2.87 -20.11
N PRO A 11 4.18 -2.81 -20.09
CA PRO A 11 4.96 -2.51 -21.29
C PRO A 11 4.74 -3.57 -22.36
N SER A 12 4.75 -3.17 -23.63
CA SER A 12 4.87 -4.11 -24.74
C SER A 12 6.32 -4.60 -24.90
N ASP A 13 6.52 -5.69 -25.63
CA ASP A 13 7.83 -6.34 -25.79
C ASP A 13 8.88 -5.39 -26.43
N ASP A 14 8.45 -4.40 -27.22
CA ASP A 14 9.26 -3.37 -27.89
C ASP A 14 9.59 -2.14 -27.02
N GLU A 15 8.92 -1.96 -25.87
CA GLU A 15 9.18 -0.87 -24.92
C GLU A 15 10.20 -1.25 -23.84
N LEU A 16 10.63 -2.52 -23.82
CA LEU A 16 11.58 -3.04 -22.84
C LEU A 16 13.00 -2.94 -23.41
N ASP A 17 13.86 -2.23 -22.70
CA ASP A 17 15.29 -2.20 -23.02
C ASP A 17 15.86 -3.63 -23.01
N TYR A 18 16.72 -3.93 -23.98
CA TYR A 18 17.37 -5.24 -24.05
C TYR A 18 18.22 -5.47 -22.80
N ARG A 19 17.85 -6.49 -22.03
CA ARG A 19 18.58 -6.99 -20.87
C ARG A 19 18.73 -8.52 -21.00
N PRO A 20 19.86 -9.11 -20.59
CA PRO A 20 20.13 -10.54 -20.78
C PRO A 20 19.07 -11.48 -20.20
N ASP A 21 18.33 -11.02 -19.18
CA ASP A 21 17.29 -11.74 -18.46
C ASP A 21 15.85 -11.36 -18.88
N ILE A 22 15.67 -10.54 -19.94
CA ILE A 22 14.33 -10.05 -20.33
C ILE A 22 13.39 -11.19 -20.72
N GLU A 23 13.89 -12.20 -21.44
CA GLU A 23 13.08 -13.36 -21.84
C GLU A 23 12.61 -14.16 -20.63
N GLU A 24 13.46 -14.37 -19.63
CA GLU A 24 13.09 -15.08 -18.41
C GLU A 24 12.01 -14.32 -17.64
N ILE A 25 12.13 -13.00 -17.55
CA ILE A 25 11.16 -12.14 -16.87
C ILE A 25 9.82 -12.13 -17.59
N LEU A 26 9.83 -12.01 -18.92
CA LEU A 26 8.64 -12.09 -19.75
C LEU A 26 7.97 -13.47 -19.63
N GLN A 27 8.75 -14.56 -19.57
CA GLN A 27 8.25 -15.90 -19.34
C GLN A 27 7.60 -16.05 -17.96
N LYS A 28 8.27 -15.58 -16.89
CA LYS A 28 7.72 -15.58 -15.53
C LYS A 28 6.42 -14.80 -15.46
N ARG A 29 6.37 -13.63 -16.11
CA ARG A 29 5.18 -12.79 -16.17
C ARG A 29 3.99 -13.47 -16.86
N ARG A 30 4.22 -14.12 -18.01
CA ARG A 30 3.14 -14.79 -18.77
C ARG A 30 2.45 -15.89 -17.94
N HIS A 31 3.18 -16.47 -16.97
CA HIS A 31 2.67 -17.49 -16.06
C HIS A 31 2.31 -16.94 -14.66
N ALA A 32 2.47 -15.64 -14.43
CA ALA A 32 2.24 -15.00 -13.15
C ALA A 32 0.74 -14.94 -12.83
N LYS A 33 0.40 -15.26 -11.58
CA LYS A 33 -0.98 -15.19 -11.09
C LYS A 33 -1.30 -13.77 -10.59
N ILE A 34 -1.37 -12.81 -11.51
CA ILE A 34 -1.76 -11.42 -11.20
C ILE A 34 -3.29 -11.30 -11.26
N GLN A 35 -3.94 -11.57 -10.14
CA GLN A 35 -5.40 -11.59 -9.99
C GLN A 35 -5.81 -11.13 -8.59
N GLU A 36 -7.12 -10.90 -8.37
CA GLU A 36 -7.62 -10.65 -7.01
C GLU A 36 -7.40 -11.87 -6.10
N GLY A 37 -7.06 -11.61 -4.85
CA GLY A 37 -6.78 -12.63 -3.84
C GLY A 37 -5.74 -12.16 -2.84
N TYR A 38 -5.37 -13.03 -1.91
CA TYR A 38 -4.33 -12.73 -0.94
C TYR A 38 -3.37 -13.90 -0.71
N VAL A 39 -2.18 -13.57 -0.23
CA VAL A 39 -1.22 -14.51 0.37
C VAL A 39 -1.13 -14.24 1.86
N LEU A 40 -0.72 -15.24 2.61
CA LEU A 40 -0.64 -15.18 4.06
C LEU A 40 0.58 -15.93 4.55
N GLU A 41 1.31 -15.29 5.46
CA GLU A 41 2.49 -15.86 6.10
C GLU A 41 2.35 -15.71 7.62
N MET A 42 2.59 -16.80 8.34
CA MET A 42 2.51 -16.80 9.79
C MET A 42 3.79 -16.21 10.38
N ASN A 43 3.67 -15.44 11.46
CA ASN A 43 4.84 -14.94 12.15
C ASN A 43 5.54 -16.05 12.93
N GLU A 44 6.71 -16.48 12.45
CA GLU A 44 7.57 -17.43 13.16
C GLU A 44 8.46 -16.74 14.20
N ASN A 45 8.65 -15.42 14.08
CA ASN A 45 9.49 -14.63 14.97
C ASN A 45 8.70 -14.12 16.18
N LYS A 46 8.84 -14.83 17.30
CA LYS A 46 8.19 -14.48 18.59
C LYS A 46 8.62 -13.15 19.19
N ARG A 47 9.66 -12.48 18.66
CA ARG A 47 10.07 -11.14 19.13
C ARG A 47 9.19 -10.03 18.58
N LEU A 48 8.50 -10.27 17.47
CA LEU A 48 7.62 -9.28 16.84
C LEU A 48 6.17 -9.52 17.28
N PRO A 49 5.45 -8.50 17.76
CA PRO A 49 4.16 -8.69 18.41
C PRO A 49 2.97 -8.73 17.42
N PHE A 50 3.08 -9.50 16.33
CA PHE A 50 1.98 -9.78 15.41
C PHE A 50 1.86 -11.29 15.15
N ARG A 51 0.73 -11.75 14.61
CA ARG A 51 0.46 -13.17 14.39
C ARG A 51 0.68 -13.61 12.95
N PHE A 52 0.32 -12.77 11.99
CA PHE A 52 0.45 -13.07 10.56
C PHE A 52 0.67 -11.80 9.77
N GLN A 53 1.25 -11.95 8.59
CA GLN A 53 1.30 -10.93 7.56
C GLN A 53 0.54 -11.42 6.32
N ALA A 54 -0.06 -10.48 5.60
CA ALA A 54 -0.77 -10.77 4.37
C ALA A 54 -0.48 -9.68 3.34
N ALA A 55 -0.45 -10.08 2.07
CA ALA A 55 -0.46 -9.18 0.93
C ALA A 55 -1.68 -9.49 0.08
N VAL A 56 -2.42 -8.44 -0.32
CA VAL A 56 -3.75 -8.56 -0.91
C VAL A 56 -3.83 -7.78 -2.21
N ASN A 57 -4.00 -8.50 -3.31
CA ASN A 57 -4.40 -7.92 -4.59
C ASN A 57 -5.91 -7.76 -4.62
N ILE A 58 -6.36 -6.57 -4.98
CA ILE A 58 -7.77 -6.26 -5.21
C ILE A 58 -7.87 -5.33 -6.42
N ASP A 59 -8.96 -5.44 -7.17
CA ASP A 59 -9.25 -4.49 -8.23
C ASP A 59 -9.19 -3.06 -7.68
N ASN A 60 -8.40 -2.20 -8.33
CA ASN A 60 -8.10 -0.87 -7.85
C ASN A 60 -9.35 0.00 -7.51
N PRO A 61 -10.47 -0.04 -8.27
CA PRO A 61 -11.70 0.65 -7.89
C PRO A 61 -12.28 0.25 -6.51
N ARG A 62 -11.92 -0.94 -6.00
CA ARG A 62 -12.37 -1.48 -4.71
C ARG A 62 -11.32 -1.34 -3.61
N LEU A 63 -10.09 -0.94 -3.94
CA LEU A 63 -8.96 -0.81 -3.01
C LEU A 63 -9.31 0.01 -1.77
N TRP A 64 -9.91 1.19 -1.97
CA TRP A 64 -10.30 2.07 -0.87
C TRP A 64 -11.31 1.44 0.08
N ASN A 65 -12.31 0.72 -0.45
CA ASN A 65 -13.32 0.08 0.38
C ASN A 65 -12.72 -1.05 1.22
N LEU A 66 -11.76 -1.80 0.66
CA LEU A 66 -11.04 -2.82 1.42
C LEU A 66 -10.16 -2.20 2.50
N LEU A 67 -9.45 -1.12 2.19
CA LEU A 67 -8.67 -0.35 3.16
C LEU A 67 -9.56 0.07 4.34
N LEU A 68 -10.71 0.71 4.09
CA LEU A 68 -11.61 1.15 5.16
C LEU A 68 -12.11 -0.03 6.02
N ALA A 69 -12.44 -1.16 5.38
CA ALA A 69 -12.91 -2.33 6.10
C ALA A 69 -11.80 -2.99 6.95
N LEU A 70 -10.56 -2.99 6.47
CA LEU A 70 -9.39 -3.42 7.25
C LEU A 70 -9.08 -2.43 8.37
N ALA A 71 -9.15 -1.12 8.11
CA ALA A 71 -8.96 -0.07 9.12
C ALA A 71 -9.97 -0.16 10.26
N ALA A 72 -11.20 -0.65 9.99
CA ALA A 72 -12.19 -0.93 11.03
C ALA A 72 -11.77 -2.04 12.01
N THR A 73 -10.76 -2.85 11.67
CA THR A 73 -10.19 -3.87 12.57
C THR A 73 -9.11 -3.30 13.51
N LEU A 74 -8.53 -2.14 13.18
CA LEU A 74 -7.54 -1.45 14.02
C LEU A 74 -8.21 -0.72 15.20
N PRO A 75 -7.46 -0.41 16.28
CA PRO A 75 -7.93 0.40 17.39
C PRO A 75 -8.43 1.80 16.98
N GLN A 76 -9.07 2.50 17.93
CA GLN A 76 -9.58 3.86 17.70
C GLN A 76 -8.49 4.91 17.55
N LYS A 77 -7.30 4.61 18.04
CA LYS A 77 -6.13 5.46 17.92
C LYS A 77 -5.07 4.76 17.08
N VAL A 78 -4.53 5.47 16.08
CA VAL A 78 -3.54 4.96 15.12
C VAL A 78 -2.59 6.09 14.72
N SER A 79 -1.37 5.73 14.36
CA SER A 79 -0.48 6.60 13.60
C SER A 79 -0.79 6.46 12.12
N CYS A 80 -0.70 7.55 11.37
CA CYS A 80 -0.68 7.51 9.91
C CYS A 80 0.77 7.34 9.47
N VAL A 81 1.00 6.46 8.49
CA VAL A 81 2.28 6.34 7.80
C VAL A 81 2.05 6.78 6.36
N TYR A 82 2.86 7.68 5.82
CA TYR A 82 2.70 8.12 4.42
C TYR A 82 3.98 8.74 3.86
N GLY A 83 4.19 8.59 2.56
CA GLY A 83 5.42 9.06 1.92
C GLY A 83 5.40 8.94 0.41
N LEU A 84 6.48 9.43 -0.19
CA LEU A 84 6.81 9.17 -1.58
C LEU A 84 7.57 7.85 -1.67
N HIS A 85 7.30 7.06 -2.70
CA HIS A 85 8.06 5.86 -2.99
C HIS A 85 9.54 6.21 -3.19
N GLU A 86 10.45 5.37 -2.66
CA GLU A 86 11.91 5.58 -2.59
C GLU A 86 12.38 6.70 -1.64
N GLU A 87 11.47 7.39 -0.97
CA GLU A 87 11.79 8.34 0.10
C GLU A 87 11.41 7.76 1.47
N GLU A 88 11.94 8.36 2.55
CA GLU A 88 11.55 7.97 3.89
C GLU A 88 10.10 8.40 4.18
N ALA A 89 9.29 7.43 4.61
CA ALA A 89 7.91 7.68 4.98
C ALA A 89 7.83 8.33 6.38
N GLU A 90 6.92 9.27 6.53
CA GLU A 90 6.65 9.90 7.81
C GLU A 90 5.66 9.06 8.61
N THR A 91 5.88 8.99 9.93
CA THR A 91 4.96 8.36 10.87
C THR A 91 4.46 9.40 11.86
N THR A 92 3.16 9.64 11.88
CA THR A 92 2.56 10.62 12.79
C THR A 92 2.60 10.13 14.24
N ALA A 93 2.39 11.05 15.18
CA ALA A 93 1.95 10.70 16.52
C ALA A 93 0.63 9.89 16.48
N LEU A 94 0.28 9.30 17.62
CA LEU A 94 -0.94 8.52 17.76
C LEU A 94 -2.19 9.43 17.75
N LEU A 95 -2.98 9.36 16.68
CA LEU A 95 -4.15 10.21 16.43
C LEU A 95 -5.46 9.43 16.47
N GLN A 96 -6.60 10.12 16.50
CA GLN A 96 -7.91 9.48 16.32
C GLN A 96 -8.03 8.94 14.89
N LYS A 97 -8.37 7.66 14.76
CA LYS A 97 -8.47 6.98 13.47
C LYS A 97 -9.45 7.67 12.51
N ASP A 98 -10.60 8.10 13.02
CA ASP A 98 -11.60 8.80 12.22
C ASP A 98 -11.06 10.12 11.66
N PHE A 99 -10.25 10.84 12.43
CA PHE A 99 -9.57 12.05 11.96
C PHE A 99 -8.56 11.72 10.86
N VAL A 100 -7.73 10.69 11.06
CA VAL A 100 -6.73 10.25 10.06
C VAL A 100 -7.41 9.86 8.75
N LEU A 101 -8.43 9.00 8.81
CA LEU A 101 -9.19 8.56 7.65
C LEU A 101 -9.87 9.73 6.93
N ALA A 102 -10.41 10.70 7.68
CA ALA A 102 -11.01 11.90 7.10
C ALA A 102 -9.99 12.81 6.37
N GLN A 103 -8.73 12.86 6.82
CA GLN A 103 -7.68 13.57 6.08
C GLN A 103 -7.27 12.82 4.82
N LEU A 104 -7.10 11.50 4.91
CA LEU A 104 -6.73 10.67 3.76
C LEU A 104 -7.82 10.66 2.67
N GLU A 105 -9.11 10.61 3.05
CA GLU A 105 -10.24 10.61 2.09
C GLU A 105 -10.22 11.81 1.13
N LYS A 106 -9.71 12.97 1.58
CA LYS A 106 -9.59 14.18 0.73
C LYS A 106 -8.70 13.96 -0.50
N TYR A 107 -7.80 12.99 -0.43
CA TYR A 107 -6.84 12.63 -1.47
C TYR A 107 -7.06 11.21 -1.98
N ARG A 108 -8.26 10.66 -1.82
CA ARG A 108 -8.57 9.27 -2.20
C ARG A 108 -8.17 8.96 -3.64
N GLU A 109 -8.43 9.86 -4.59
CA GLU A 109 -8.06 9.63 -5.99
C GLU A 109 -6.55 9.49 -6.12
N GLU A 110 -5.78 10.45 -5.61
CA GLU A 110 -4.32 10.40 -5.67
C GLU A 110 -3.77 9.18 -4.92
N LEU A 111 -4.22 8.92 -3.69
CA LEU A 111 -3.74 7.81 -2.87
C LEU A 111 -4.00 6.44 -3.52
N THR A 112 -5.13 6.28 -4.23
CA THR A 112 -5.48 5.01 -4.88
C THR A 112 -4.92 4.87 -6.30
N GLN A 113 -4.66 5.96 -7.02
CA GLN A 113 -4.21 5.91 -8.41
C GLN A 113 -2.72 6.20 -8.59
N GLU A 114 -2.13 7.12 -7.82
CA GLU A 114 -0.78 7.63 -8.07
C GLU A 114 0.30 6.72 -7.50
N CYS A 115 1.09 6.08 -8.37
CA CYS A 115 2.09 5.07 -8.00
C CYS A 115 3.39 5.63 -7.43
N ARG A 116 3.43 6.92 -7.09
CA ARG A 116 4.49 7.52 -6.26
C ARG A 116 4.10 7.67 -4.80
N LEU A 117 2.84 7.44 -4.43
CA LEU A 117 2.35 7.59 -3.06
C LEU A 117 2.19 6.23 -2.36
N GLU A 118 2.69 6.16 -1.13
CA GLU A 118 2.45 5.07 -0.19
C GLU A 118 1.79 5.64 1.06
N PHE A 119 0.87 4.87 1.65
CA PHE A 119 0.18 5.31 2.86
C PHE A 119 -0.41 4.15 3.65
N GLY A 120 -0.67 4.37 4.92
CA GLY A 120 -1.15 3.33 5.81
C GLY A 120 -1.48 3.82 7.21
N LEU A 121 -1.89 2.87 8.04
CA LEU A 121 -2.18 3.02 9.45
C LEU A 121 -1.32 2.05 10.25
N LEU A 122 -0.76 2.56 11.33
CA LEU A 122 0.08 1.80 12.25
C LEU A 122 -0.48 1.91 13.67
N PHE A 123 -0.55 0.78 14.35
CA PHE A 123 -0.74 0.73 15.79
C PHE A 123 0.28 -0.22 16.39
N GLN A 124 1.13 0.32 17.26
CA GLN A 124 2.18 -0.46 17.90
C GLN A 124 2.21 -0.19 19.40
N THR A 125 2.24 -1.28 20.17
CA THR A 125 2.61 -1.32 21.58
C THR A 125 3.72 -2.37 21.76
N LYS A 126 4.16 -2.58 23.00
CA LYS A 126 5.11 -3.66 23.30
C LYS A 126 4.57 -5.05 22.92
N ASP A 127 3.26 -5.24 23.05
CA ASP A 127 2.62 -6.56 22.96
C ASP A 127 1.73 -6.73 21.73
N LEU A 128 1.56 -5.67 20.92
CA LEU A 128 0.75 -5.72 19.71
C LEU A 128 1.31 -4.82 18.60
N LEU A 129 1.47 -5.37 17.41
CA LEU A 129 1.71 -4.66 16.16
C LEU A 129 0.56 -4.95 15.20
N LEU A 130 -0.09 -3.88 14.73
CA LEU A 130 -1.05 -3.90 13.64
C LEU A 130 -0.61 -2.85 12.63
N GLU A 131 -0.46 -3.27 11.39
CA GLU A 131 -0.07 -2.37 10.30
C GLU A 131 -0.95 -2.66 9.09
N LEU A 132 -1.42 -1.59 8.45
CA LEU A 132 -2.19 -1.63 7.23
C LEU A 132 -1.58 -0.62 6.27
N SER A 133 -0.97 -1.06 5.18
CA SER A 133 -0.36 -0.18 4.20
C SER A 133 -0.84 -0.47 2.79
N VAL A 134 -0.92 0.57 1.98
CA VAL A 134 -1.12 0.50 0.53
C VAL A 134 0.20 0.88 -0.10
N THR A 135 0.74 -0.05 -0.89
CA THR A 135 2.01 0.12 -1.56
C THR A 135 1.89 1.10 -2.74
N GLU A 136 3.02 1.49 -3.30
CA GLU A 136 3.12 2.29 -4.51
C GLU A 136 2.44 1.58 -5.70
N SER A 137 2.49 0.24 -5.70
CA SER A 137 1.82 -0.64 -6.68
C SER A 137 0.35 -0.88 -6.42
N LYS A 138 -0.22 -0.25 -5.38
CA LYS A 138 -1.66 -0.23 -5.08
C LYS A 138 -2.25 -1.61 -4.75
N TYR A 139 -1.48 -2.43 -4.06
CA TYR A 139 -1.98 -3.57 -3.29
C TYR A 139 -1.84 -3.30 -1.79
N ILE A 140 -2.52 -4.09 -0.97
CA ILE A 140 -2.50 -3.91 0.49
C ILE A 140 -1.49 -4.86 1.12
N ARG A 141 -0.70 -4.37 2.07
CA ARG A 141 0.03 -5.18 3.04
C ARG A 141 -0.60 -5.01 4.42
N TYR A 142 -0.71 -6.10 5.16
CA TYR A 142 -1.39 -6.12 6.44
C TYR A 142 -0.67 -7.03 7.43
N TRP A 143 -0.33 -6.48 8.61
CA TRP A 143 0.16 -7.21 9.76
C TRP A 143 -0.93 -7.24 10.82
N GLY A 144 -1.31 -8.45 11.22
CA GLY A 144 -2.49 -8.66 12.05
C GLY A 144 -2.27 -9.65 13.19
N ALA A 145 -3.13 -9.54 14.20
CA ALA A 145 -3.23 -10.49 15.31
C ALA A 145 -4.46 -11.43 15.19
N GLU A 146 -5.54 -10.96 14.55
CA GLU A 146 -6.85 -11.64 14.51
C GLU A 146 -7.09 -12.36 13.17
N LEU A 147 -6.43 -13.51 12.98
CA LEU A 147 -6.41 -14.26 11.71
C LEU A 147 -7.81 -14.62 11.18
N GLU A 148 -8.70 -15.14 12.04
CA GLU A 148 -10.02 -15.59 11.60
C GLU A 148 -10.91 -14.41 11.20
N ARG A 149 -10.81 -13.28 11.92
CA ARG A 149 -11.51 -12.04 11.56
C ARG A 149 -11.02 -11.52 10.19
N PHE A 150 -9.71 -11.57 9.94
CA PHE A 150 -9.15 -11.22 8.65
C PHE A 150 -9.66 -12.12 7.53
N ARG A 151 -9.69 -13.45 7.73
CA ARG A 151 -10.20 -14.41 6.73
C ARG A 151 -11.68 -14.18 6.40
N LEU A 152 -12.51 -13.95 7.41
CA LEU A 152 -13.93 -13.62 7.19
C LEU A 152 -14.09 -12.30 6.40
N LEU A 153 -13.23 -11.31 6.67
CA LEU A 153 -13.24 -10.07 5.91
C LEU A 153 -12.84 -10.31 4.45
N MET A 154 -11.76 -11.04 4.18
CA MET A 154 -11.36 -11.37 2.81
C MET A 154 -12.47 -12.12 2.07
N GLN A 155 -13.12 -13.07 2.73
CA GLN A 155 -14.27 -13.80 2.18
C GLN A 155 -15.43 -12.87 1.83
N SER A 156 -15.74 -11.86 2.66
CA SER A 156 -16.80 -10.87 2.36
C SER A 156 -16.49 -10.01 1.13
N PHE A 157 -15.21 -9.84 0.80
CA PHE A 157 -14.74 -9.19 -0.43
C PHE A 157 -14.57 -10.19 -1.59
N HIS A 158 -14.93 -11.46 -1.42
CA HIS A 158 -14.73 -12.52 -2.42
C HIS A 158 -13.26 -12.69 -2.83
N LEU A 159 -12.33 -12.45 -1.89
CA LEU A 159 -10.89 -12.58 -2.11
C LEU A 159 -10.44 -13.96 -1.61
N PRO A 160 -10.07 -14.89 -2.50
CA PRO A 160 -9.56 -16.20 -2.09
C PRO A 160 -8.10 -16.12 -1.63
N LEU A 161 -7.67 -17.08 -0.81
CA LEU A 161 -6.26 -17.37 -0.61
C LEU A 161 -5.69 -17.97 -1.90
N VAL A 162 -4.63 -17.38 -2.45
CA VAL A 162 -4.05 -17.82 -3.74
C VAL A 162 -2.56 -18.16 -3.54
N PRO A 163 -2.19 -19.45 -3.51
CA PRO A 163 -0.79 -19.86 -3.48
C PRO A 163 -0.03 -19.41 -4.73
N GLY A 164 1.11 -18.76 -4.53
CA GLY A 164 1.92 -18.16 -5.61
C GLY A 164 1.21 -17.01 -6.31
N LEU A 165 0.37 -16.25 -5.59
CA LEU A 165 -0.12 -14.96 -6.07
C LEU A 165 1.07 -14.06 -6.35
N ALA A 166 1.04 -13.37 -7.48
CA ALA A 166 2.10 -12.48 -7.89
C ALA A 166 1.62 -11.03 -7.86
N PHE A 167 2.53 -10.11 -7.62
CA PHE A 167 2.26 -8.68 -7.48
C PHE A 167 2.87 -7.90 -8.65
N VAL A 168 2.34 -6.71 -8.90
CA VAL A 168 2.62 -5.98 -10.15
C VAL A 168 4.03 -5.37 -10.14
N ASP A 169 4.53 -5.00 -8.96
CA ASP A 169 5.92 -4.58 -8.68
C ASP A 169 6.95 -5.68 -8.94
N GLU A 170 6.57 -6.95 -8.92
CA GLU A 170 7.49 -8.07 -9.20
C GLU A 170 7.89 -8.15 -10.69
N TYR A 171 7.24 -7.36 -11.56
CA TYR A 171 7.46 -7.37 -13.01
C TYR A 171 7.62 -5.95 -13.57
N PRO A 172 8.24 -5.81 -14.76
CA PRO A 172 8.30 -4.53 -15.45
C PRO A 172 6.92 -3.91 -15.65
N LYS A 173 6.77 -2.66 -15.22
CA LYS A 173 5.56 -1.84 -15.32
C LYS A 173 5.94 -0.46 -15.83
N ILE A 174 5.04 0.16 -16.60
CA ILE A 174 5.15 1.56 -16.96
C ILE A 174 4.18 2.33 -16.08
N VAL A 175 4.69 3.37 -15.43
CA VAL A 175 3.93 4.27 -14.59
C VAL A 175 3.86 5.64 -15.28
N THR A 176 2.65 6.09 -15.55
CA THR A 176 2.37 7.45 -16.04
C THR A 176 1.88 8.30 -14.88
N PRO A 177 2.43 9.50 -14.64
CA PRO A 177 1.93 10.42 -13.62
C PRO A 177 0.43 10.65 -13.73
N LEU A 178 -0.29 10.63 -12.60
CA LEU A 178 -1.76 10.73 -12.62
C LEU A 178 -2.24 12.02 -13.29
N ARG A 179 -1.52 13.12 -13.09
CA ARG A 179 -1.84 14.43 -13.65
C ARG A 179 -1.87 14.46 -15.19
N ASP A 180 -1.12 13.58 -15.84
CA ASP A 180 -1.08 13.50 -17.30
C ASP A 180 -2.37 12.85 -17.86
N LEU A 181 -3.03 12.04 -17.04
CA LEU A 181 -4.30 11.37 -17.35
C LEU A 181 -5.51 12.13 -16.78
N ARG A 182 -5.31 12.85 -15.67
CA ARG A 182 -6.31 13.62 -14.92
C ARG A 182 -5.71 14.98 -14.51
N PRO A 183 -5.82 16.03 -15.36
CA PRO A 183 -5.17 17.32 -15.10
C PRO A 183 -5.57 18.02 -13.79
N ALA A 184 -6.71 17.66 -13.19
CA ALA A 184 -7.17 18.19 -11.92
C ALA A 184 -6.55 17.49 -10.68
N ALA A 185 -5.89 16.35 -10.88
CA ALA A 185 -5.24 15.60 -9.80
C ALA A 185 -4.05 16.36 -9.25
N LYS A 186 -3.81 16.23 -7.94
CA LYS A 186 -2.66 16.87 -7.30
C LYS A 186 -1.37 16.13 -7.59
N ALA A 187 -0.29 16.90 -7.59
CA ALA A 187 1.05 16.34 -7.55
C ALA A 187 1.24 15.50 -6.26
N PRO A 188 1.97 14.37 -6.31
CA PRO A 188 2.32 13.58 -5.12
C PRO A 188 2.89 14.45 -4.01
N GLU A 189 3.84 15.33 -4.35
CA GLU A 189 4.51 16.24 -3.41
C GLU A 189 3.52 17.21 -2.75
N THR A 190 2.50 17.64 -3.49
CA THR A 190 1.44 18.50 -2.98
C THR A 190 0.51 17.76 -2.03
N VAL A 191 0.19 16.49 -2.32
CA VAL A 191 -0.58 15.64 -1.39
C VAL A 191 0.19 15.49 -0.07
N ILE A 192 1.47 15.13 -0.16
CA ILE A 192 2.36 15.00 1.01
C ILE A 192 2.40 16.30 1.82
N HIS A 193 2.64 17.44 1.16
CA HIS A 193 2.68 18.74 1.83
C HIS A 193 1.40 19.04 2.62
N TYR A 194 0.23 18.77 2.05
CA TYR A 194 -1.03 19.02 2.75
C TYR A 194 -1.31 18.01 3.86
N LEU A 195 -0.85 16.76 3.73
CA LEU A 195 -0.90 15.80 4.82
C LEU A 195 0.00 16.23 5.99
N ASP A 196 1.21 16.72 5.70
CA ASP A 196 2.11 17.25 6.73
C ASP A 196 1.48 18.41 7.49
N GLN A 197 0.83 19.35 6.78
CA GLN A 197 0.09 20.44 7.41
C GLN A 197 -1.08 19.93 8.27
N ALA A 198 -1.83 18.95 7.78
CA ALA A 198 -2.98 18.40 8.49
C ALA A 198 -2.57 17.61 9.75
N PHE A 199 -1.42 16.95 9.71
CA PHE A 199 -0.89 16.14 10.80
C PHE A 199 0.16 16.85 11.67
N GLN A 200 0.49 18.11 11.34
CA GLN A 200 1.50 18.92 12.01
C GLN A 200 2.89 18.26 12.03
N VAL A 201 3.27 17.64 10.91
CA VAL A 201 4.58 17.02 10.72
C VAL A 201 5.55 18.07 10.17
N ASP A 202 6.70 18.22 10.83
CA ASP A 202 7.81 19.04 10.34
C ASP A 202 8.95 18.14 9.85
N ARG A 203 8.98 17.89 8.54
CA ARG A 203 9.99 17.04 7.90
C ARG A 203 11.43 17.56 8.05
N ARG A 204 11.62 18.85 8.39
CA ARG A 204 12.97 19.43 8.58
C ARG A 204 13.62 19.04 9.91
N ALA A 205 12.82 18.55 10.87
CA ALA A 205 13.33 18.15 12.17
C ALA A 205 14.06 16.80 12.13
N SER A 206 13.77 15.95 11.14
CA SER A 206 14.40 14.63 10.97
C SER A 206 15.89 14.71 10.64
N ASP A 207 16.35 15.80 9.98
CA ASP A 207 17.77 16.02 9.67
C ASP A 207 18.63 16.39 10.89
N MET A 208 18.04 16.71 12.05
CA MET A 208 18.78 17.18 13.23
C MET A 208 19.19 16.07 14.22
N TYR A 209 18.76 14.83 14.03
CA TYR A 209 19.01 13.73 14.98
C TYR A 209 20.16 12.78 14.60
N TYR A 210 20.87 13.03 13.49
CA TYR A 210 21.98 12.19 13.02
C TYR A 210 23.39 12.71 13.34
N ASP A 211 23.52 13.82 14.07
CA ASP A 211 24.80 14.29 14.62
C ASP A 211 24.89 14.04 16.13
N GLN A 212 24.91 12.76 16.59
CA GLN A 212 25.46 12.35 17.90
C GLN A 212 26.10 10.97 17.85
#